data_AF-A0A3L8DCE4-F1
#
_entry.id   AF-A0A3L8DCE4-F1
#
_cell.length_a   1.000
_cell.length_b   1.000
_cell.length_c   1.000
_cell.angle_alpha   90.00
_cell.angle_beta   90.00
_cell.angle_gamma   90.00
#
_symmetry.space_group_name_H-M   'P 1'
#
loop_
_entity.id
_entity.type
_entity.pdbx_description
1 polymer ?
#
loop_
_entity_poly.entity_id
_entity_poly.type
_entity_poly.pdbx_seq_one_letter_code
_entity_poly.pdbx_strand_id
1 'polypeptide(L)'
;MKRPITIDTLKEALAEKENDKSDSGSDDNNNRIIVEDKLNNNINTTPEIAVKEIVSTESSPSPLNCQLNLLREKLEIANKENDVLKNEITCLEKKVEESTYIINKVFNKDQQKAILKGTARGSVWSNETIQKGLKLHLACGPHGYKQIIDLIAPFPTSKTLREKIQHIKFKPGILEDIFKYLELIVPLIPPRWKICGLTFDEMAIKTQVELDASTGMYIRNVTLPGNANKLACKALVFQLFGLGFHWKQFVAYHFTLSFSMNDAVKKVITEILQRCHHVGLKVVVIVCDMGNRGVLQKMGFKTTKADMVYAMTHPCDPDVTLQLIPDPVHVFKSLKAMAMENQFIYLPQDIVELYNLPCNVVNMSHVEWLESYQSKYYTEIKLAPKLNKAVLRPNHFNGMKVTNSTSVINYSTAATLTFLVEKGDGLPQMKTTAWFIRFVK
;
A
#
# COMPACT_ATOMS: atom_id res chain seq x y z
N MET A 1 26.39 -6.53 -0.30
CA MET A 1 26.80 -6.52 1.13
C MET A 1 27.38 -5.16 1.46
N LYS A 2 26.86 -4.47 2.49
CA LYS A 2 27.32 -3.14 2.91
C LYS A 2 28.55 -3.34 3.80
N ARG A 3 29.69 -2.74 3.46
CA ARG A 3 30.86 -2.70 4.36
C ARG A 3 30.52 -1.88 5.62
N PRO A 4 30.88 -2.38 6.82
CA PRO A 4 30.78 -1.63 8.09
C PRO A 4 31.55 -0.32 8.01
N ILE A 5 31.13 0.69 8.78
CA ILE A 5 31.96 1.87 9.05
C ILE A 5 32.95 1.42 10.12
N THR A 6 34.25 1.51 9.83
CA THR A 6 35.31 1.13 10.76
C THR A 6 35.50 2.19 11.84
N ILE A 7 36.04 1.78 12.99
CA ILE A 7 36.40 2.67 14.10
C ILE A 7 37.30 3.82 13.63
N ASP A 8 38.11 3.59 12.60
CA ASP A 8 38.98 4.60 11.99
C ASP A 8 38.20 5.76 11.37
N THR A 9 37.04 5.49 10.75
CA THR A 9 36.18 6.53 10.18
C THR A 9 35.47 7.36 11.27
N LEU A 10 35.27 6.78 12.46
CA LEU A 10 34.75 7.50 13.63
C LEU A 10 35.84 8.36 14.28
N LYS A 11 37.08 7.89 14.28
CA LYS A 11 38.25 8.64 14.77
C LYS A 11 38.58 9.84 13.86
N GLU A 12 38.53 9.66 12.53
CA GLU A 12 38.73 10.76 11.56
C GLU A 12 37.67 11.86 11.73
N ALA A 13 36.40 11.50 11.91
CA ALA A 13 35.31 12.47 12.11
C ALA A 13 35.36 13.18 13.49
N LEU A 14 36.03 12.58 14.48
CA LEU A 14 36.28 13.20 15.78
C LEU A 14 37.50 14.14 15.72
N ALA A 15 38.53 13.79 14.96
CA ALA A 15 39.71 14.62 14.74
C ALA A 15 39.40 15.89 13.91
N GLU A 16 38.54 15.78 12.88
CA GLU A 16 38.05 16.95 12.13
C GLU A 16 37.27 17.95 13.01
N LYS A 17 36.60 17.47 14.06
CA LYS A 17 35.88 18.30 15.05
C LYS A 17 36.79 19.01 16.04
N GLU A 18 38.01 18.53 16.24
CA GLU A 18 39.00 19.16 17.13
C GLU A 18 39.82 20.23 16.39
N ASN A 19 40.14 20.01 15.11
CA ASN A 19 40.86 21.00 14.29
C ASN A 19 40.04 22.24 13.94
N ASP A 20 38.71 22.13 13.78
CA ASP A 20 37.82 23.29 13.56
C ASP A 20 37.66 24.20 14.80
N LYS A 21 38.21 23.80 15.97
CA LYS A 21 38.21 24.60 17.20
C LYS A 21 39.55 25.27 17.52
N SER A 22 40.58 25.07 16.71
CA SER A 22 41.93 25.59 16.97
C SER A 22 42.54 26.32 15.78
N ASP A 23 41.75 27.15 15.08
CA ASP A 23 42.30 28.08 14.10
C ASP A 23 42.21 29.53 14.60
N SER A 24 43.18 29.87 15.45
CA SER A 24 43.65 31.23 15.68
C SER A 24 45.15 31.19 15.96
N GLY A 25 45.97 31.46 14.93
CA GLY A 25 47.31 32.02 15.11
C GLY A 25 48.50 31.20 14.58
N SER A 26 49.00 31.68 13.43
CA SER A 26 50.42 31.80 13.00
C SER A 26 51.31 30.56 12.82
N ASP A 27 51.71 30.36 11.55
CA ASP A 27 53.06 30.17 10.99
C ASP A 27 54.10 29.36 11.81
N ASP A 28 54.63 28.27 11.25
CA ASP A 28 55.83 28.30 10.39
C ASP A 28 56.30 26.91 9.90
N ASN A 29 57.10 26.93 8.85
CA ASN A 29 57.75 25.87 8.06
C ASN A 29 58.36 24.65 8.81
N ASN A 30 58.26 23.43 8.22
CA ASN A 30 59.36 22.78 7.44
C ASN A 30 59.12 21.30 7.06
N ASN A 31 59.65 20.96 5.87
CA ASN A 31 59.77 19.66 5.18
C ASN A 31 60.14 18.41 6.01
N ARG A 32 59.61 17.23 5.61
CA ARG A 32 60.38 16.16 4.92
C ARG A 32 59.53 14.93 4.53
N ILE A 33 59.67 14.56 3.26
CA ILE A 33 59.29 13.27 2.65
C ILE A 33 60.30 12.22 3.08
N ILE A 34 59.85 11.06 3.61
CA ILE A 34 60.53 9.76 3.44
C ILE A 34 59.47 8.67 3.27
N VAL A 35 59.52 8.05 2.10
CA VAL A 35 58.90 6.77 1.72
C VAL A 35 59.72 5.67 2.37
N GLU A 36 59.10 4.67 3.01
CA GLU A 36 59.80 3.39 3.21
C GLU A 36 58.86 2.19 3.24
N ASP A 37 59.39 1.13 2.65
CA ASP A 37 58.74 0.01 2.03
C ASP A 37 58.27 -1.09 2.97
N LYS A 38 57.28 -1.85 2.48
CA LYS A 38 56.97 -3.20 2.93
C LYS A 38 58.11 -4.15 2.57
N LEU A 39 58.72 -4.83 3.53
CA LEU A 39 59.26 -6.19 3.31
C LEU A 39 59.52 -6.96 4.62
N ASN A 40 58.94 -8.16 4.63
CA ASN A 40 59.44 -9.43 5.17
C ASN A 40 59.31 -9.83 6.65
N ASN A 41 58.53 -10.92 6.79
CA ASN A 41 58.90 -12.25 7.32
C ASN A 41 59.40 -12.40 8.75
N ASN A 42 58.72 -13.29 9.48
CA ASN A 42 59.30 -14.40 10.27
C ASN A 42 58.14 -15.38 10.58
N ILE A 43 58.05 -16.56 9.97
CA ILE A 43 58.84 -17.78 10.22
C ILE A 43 58.96 -18.07 11.72
N ASN A 44 57.95 -18.79 12.22
CA ASN A 44 58.01 -19.55 13.46
C ASN A 44 58.77 -20.85 13.20
N THR A 45 59.95 -21.00 13.80
CA THR A 45 60.47 -22.29 14.23
C THR A 45 61.36 -22.08 15.44
N THR A 46 60.89 -22.61 16.57
CA THR A 46 61.62 -22.85 17.81
C THR A 46 62.90 -23.65 17.58
N PRO A 47 63.89 -23.48 18.47
CA PRO A 47 64.56 -24.65 19.01
C PRO A 47 64.58 -24.63 20.54
N GLU A 48 64.22 -25.78 21.11
CA GLU A 48 64.50 -26.16 22.49
C GLU A 48 66.01 -26.18 22.74
N ILE A 49 66.47 -25.57 23.83
CA ILE A 49 67.75 -25.90 24.45
C ILE A 49 67.50 -26.17 25.92
N ALA A 50 67.62 -27.45 26.27
CA ALA A 50 67.73 -27.95 27.63
C ALA A 50 69.06 -27.52 28.25
N VAL A 51 69.05 -27.06 29.51
CA VAL A 51 70.25 -26.97 30.34
C VAL A 51 69.98 -27.63 31.68
N LYS A 52 70.68 -28.74 31.92
CA LYS A 52 70.87 -29.40 33.22
C LYS A 52 71.92 -28.63 34.05
N GLU A 53 71.63 -28.47 35.34
CA GLU A 53 72.48 -28.73 36.54
C GLU A 53 74.02 -28.63 36.39
N ILE A 54 74.86 -28.02 37.24
CA ILE A 54 74.90 -27.60 38.66
C ILE A 54 76.07 -26.60 38.80
N VAL A 55 76.05 -25.69 39.80
CA VAL A 55 77.12 -25.44 40.80
C VAL A 55 76.86 -24.07 41.45
N SER A 56 76.60 -24.13 42.75
CA SER A 56 76.50 -23.03 43.70
C SER A 56 77.86 -22.43 44.00
N THR A 57 77.97 -21.10 43.93
CA THR A 57 78.89 -20.32 44.76
C THR A 57 78.16 -19.05 45.23
N GLU A 58 78.10 -18.91 46.55
CA GLU A 58 77.47 -17.81 47.27
C GLU A 58 78.17 -16.47 47.00
N SER A 59 77.39 -15.41 46.74
CA SER A 59 77.79 -14.03 47.04
C SER A 59 76.55 -13.14 47.18
N SER A 60 76.38 -12.59 48.39
CA SER A 60 75.57 -11.44 48.85
C SER A 60 74.64 -10.72 47.83
N PRO A 61 73.38 -10.38 48.18
CA PRO A 61 72.48 -9.68 47.27
C PRO A 61 73.02 -8.28 47.00
N SER A 62 73.56 -8.05 45.80
CA SER A 62 73.96 -6.70 45.38
C SER A 62 72.71 -5.82 45.24
N PRO A 63 72.76 -4.52 45.62
CA PRO A 63 71.64 -3.59 45.48
C PRO A 63 71.05 -3.55 44.06
N LEU A 64 71.90 -3.83 43.07
CA LEU A 64 71.59 -3.86 41.64
C LEU A 64 70.68 -5.05 41.25
N ASN A 65 70.90 -6.23 41.85
CA ASN A 65 70.09 -7.42 41.58
C ASN A 65 68.70 -7.30 42.22
N CYS A 66 68.62 -6.62 43.37
CA CYS A 66 67.36 -6.31 44.04
C CYS A 66 66.55 -5.25 43.25
N GLN A 67 67.22 -4.24 42.67
CA GLN A 67 66.59 -3.25 41.78
C GLN A 67 66.11 -3.86 40.46
N LEU A 68 66.88 -4.78 39.86
CA LEU A 68 66.47 -5.50 38.65
C LEU A 68 65.25 -6.39 38.88
N ASN A 69 65.17 -7.06 40.02
CA ASN A 69 64.00 -7.86 40.39
C ASN A 69 62.76 -6.99 40.63
N LEU A 70 62.91 -5.84 41.30
CA LEU A 70 61.82 -4.88 41.50
C LEU A 70 61.32 -4.27 40.17
N LEU A 71 62.23 -4.01 39.23
CA LEU A 71 61.89 -3.53 37.89
C LEU A 71 61.18 -4.61 37.07
N ARG A 72 61.60 -5.88 37.16
CA ARG A 72 60.91 -7.01 36.51
C ARG A 72 59.51 -7.19 37.06
N GLU A 73 59.33 -7.10 38.37
CA GLU A 73 58.03 -7.19 39.03
C GLU A 73 57.09 -6.06 38.59
N LYS A 74 57.59 -4.82 38.53
CA LYS A 74 56.84 -3.68 37.98
C LYS A 74 56.46 -3.86 36.50
N LEU A 75 57.36 -4.43 35.70
CA LEU A 75 57.11 -4.70 34.28
C LEU A 75 56.07 -5.81 34.11
N GLU A 76 56.08 -6.82 34.99
CA GLU A 76 55.09 -7.89 35.02
C GLU A 76 53.71 -7.39 35.46
N ILE A 77 53.64 -6.50 36.45
CA ILE A 77 52.40 -5.84 36.87
C ILE A 77 51.83 -4.97 35.72
N ALA A 78 52.68 -4.16 35.08
CA ALA A 78 52.26 -3.33 33.95
C ALA A 78 51.80 -4.15 32.73
N ASN A 79 52.40 -5.34 32.50
CA ASN A 79 51.94 -6.25 31.45
C ASN A 79 50.59 -6.87 31.79
N LYS A 80 50.37 -7.29 33.04
CA LYS A 80 49.06 -7.78 33.51
C LYS A 80 47.99 -6.71 33.40
N GLU A 81 48.29 -5.47 33.77
CA GLU A 81 47.38 -4.33 33.58
C GLU A 81 47.06 -4.08 32.10
N ASN A 82 48.06 -4.13 31.22
CA ASN A 82 47.84 -4.01 29.77
C ASN A 82 46.96 -5.13 29.21
N ASP A 83 47.11 -6.36 29.69
CA ASP A 83 46.28 -7.48 29.24
C ASP A 83 44.84 -7.37 29.73
N VAL A 84 44.63 -6.89 30.97
CA VAL A 84 43.29 -6.56 31.48
C VAL A 84 42.64 -5.45 30.65
N LEU A 85 43.38 -4.36 30.36
CA LEU A 85 42.88 -3.25 29.54
C LEU A 85 42.56 -3.68 28.10
N LYS A 86 43.37 -4.55 27.48
CA LYS A 86 43.08 -5.11 26.14
C LYS A 86 41.80 -5.95 26.14
N ASN A 87 41.57 -6.73 27.19
CA ASN A 87 40.36 -7.53 27.34
C ASN A 87 39.12 -6.65 27.59
N GLU A 88 39.25 -5.55 28.33
CA GLU A 88 38.19 -4.56 28.50
C GLU A 88 37.85 -3.86 27.17
N ILE A 89 38.85 -3.44 26.40
CA ILE A 89 38.67 -2.83 25.08
C ILE A 89 37.90 -3.78 24.16
N THR A 90 38.32 -5.04 24.05
CA THR A 90 37.63 -6.03 23.19
C THR A 90 36.20 -6.34 23.67
N CYS A 91 35.94 -6.31 24.99
CA CYS A 91 34.60 -6.47 25.54
C CYS A 91 33.70 -5.27 25.22
N LEU A 92 34.25 -4.05 25.31
CA LEU A 92 33.54 -2.81 24.96
C LEU A 92 33.27 -2.73 23.46
N GLU A 93 34.24 -3.11 22.62
CA GLU A 93 34.09 -3.16 21.16
C GLU A 93 32.94 -4.09 20.75
N LYS A 94 32.85 -5.29 21.34
CA LYS A 94 31.71 -6.21 21.10
C LYS A 94 30.36 -5.61 21.49
N LYS A 95 30.27 -4.96 22.67
CA LYS A 95 29.02 -4.31 23.12
C LYS A 95 28.61 -3.15 22.21
N VAL A 96 29.57 -2.37 21.73
CA VAL A 96 29.34 -1.30 20.76
C VAL A 96 28.87 -1.89 19.44
N GLU A 97 29.49 -2.96 18.96
CA GLU A 97 29.13 -3.62 17.71
C GLU A 97 27.71 -4.20 17.75
N GLU A 98 27.33 -4.86 18.85
CA GLU A 98 25.97 -5.35 19.11
C GLU A 98 24.94 -4.22 19.18
N SER A 99 25.26 -3.11 19.85
CA SER A 99 24.38 -1.94 19.94
C SER A 99 24.24 -1.22 18.59
N THR A 100 25.30 -1.19 17.80
CA THR A 100 25.32 -0.55 16.47
C THR A 100 24.61 -1.42 15.43
N TYR A 101 24.52 -2.73 15.62
CA TYR A 101 23.81 -3.64 14.71
C TYR A 101 22.35 -3.26 14.49
N ILE A 102 21.62 -2.91 15.56
CA ILE A 102 20.20 -2.51 15.48
C ILE A 102 20.06 -1.21 14.68
N ILE A 103 20.91 -0.22 14.96
CA ILE A 103 20.95 1.06 14.24
C ILE A 103 21.28 0.85 12.76
N ASN A 104 22.22 -0.03 12.45
CA ASN A 104 22.61 -0.40 11.08
C ASN A 104 21.51 -1.13 10.31
N LYS A 105 20.67 -1.89 11.01
CA LYS A 105 19.53 -2.59 10.42
C LYS A 105 18.36 -1.65 10.13
N VAL A 106 18.07 -0.74 11.06
CA VAL A 106 16.90 0.16 10.96
C VAL A 106 17.18 1.36 10.06
N PHE A 107 18.32 2.02 10.25
CA PHE A 107 18.66 3.29 9.62
C PHE A 107 19.63 3.15 8.45
N ASN A 108 19.41 3.97 7.43
CA ASN A 108 20.33 4.09 6.32
C ASN A 108 21.55 4.95 6.70
N LYS A 109 22.64 4.86 5.93
CA LYS A 109 23.93 5.55 6.24
C LYS A 109 23.78 7.08 6.31
N ASP A 110 22.93 7.65 5.47
CA ASP A 110 22.57 9.07 5.48
C ASP A 110 21.81 9.49 6.75
N GLN A 111 20.90 8.65 7.24
CA GLN A 111 20.21 8.88 8.51
C GLN A 111 21.18 8.81 9.69
N GLN A 112 22.09 7.85 9.69
CA GLN A 112 23.15 7.75 10.72
C GLN A 112 24.04 8.99 10.73
N LYS A 113 24.46 9.49 9.56
CA LYS A 113 25.22 10.74 9.45
C LYS A 113 24.45 11.93 10.02
N ALA A 114 23.15 12.03 9.75
CA ALA A 114 22.31 13.10 10.31
C ALA A 114 22.16 13.00 11.84
N ILE A 115 22.08 11.78 12.38
CA ILE A 115 22.08 11.52 13.84
C ILE A 115 23.42 11.97 14.44
N LEU A 116 24.56 11.55 13.86
CA LEU A 116 25.90 11.91 14.34
C LEU A 116 26.17 13.42 14.27
N LYS A 117 25.63 14.10 13.26
CA LYS A 117 25.70 15.57 13.12
C LYS A 117 24.81 16.28 14.15
N GLY A 118 23.83 15.59 14.75
CA GLY A 118 22.81 16.19 15.62
C GLY A 118 21.80 17.07 14.89
N THR A 119 21.87 17.15 13.56
CA THR A 119 20.95 17.93 12.74
C THR A 119 20.76 17.34 11.35
N ALA A 120 19.50 17.31 10.91
CA ALA A 120 19.13 16.95 9.55
C ALA A 120 19.34 18.10 8.53
N ARG A 121 19.66 19.33 9.00
CA ARG A 121 19.83 20.49 8.10
C ARG A 121 21.03 20.29 7.16
N GLY A 122 20.77 20.52 5.87
CA GLY A 122 21.74 20.33 4.78
C GLY A 122 22.08 18.87 4.49
N SER A 123 21.34 17.90 5.06
CA SER A 123 21.56 16.48 4.76
C SER A 123 20.99 16.12 3.39
N VAL A 124 21.82 15.49 2.56
CA VAL A 124 21.39 14.90 1.28
C VAL A 124 20.87 13.49 1.54
N TRP A 125 19.59 13.28 1.24
CA TRP A 125 18.91 12.00 1.49
C TRP A 125 19.05 11.05 0.30
N SER A 126 19.37 9.79 0.60
CA SER A 126 19.37 8.69 -0.36
C SER A 126 17.96 8.36 -0.86
N ASN A 127 17.86 7.76 -2.06
CA ASN A 127 16.56 7.37 -2.62
C ASN A 127 15.85 6.32 -1.75
N GLU A 128 16.60 5.44 -1.09
CA GLU A 128 16.06 4.46 -0.14
C GLU A 128 15.42 5.14 1.07
N THR A 129 16.05 6.20 1.60
CA THR A 129 15.51 6.97 2.72
C THR A 129 14.28 7.77 2.30
N ILE A 130 14.30 8.37 1.09
CA ILE A 130 13.13 9.03 0.52
C ILE A 130 11.97 8.03 0.37
N GLN A 131 12.22 6.84 -0.17
CA GLN A 131 11.19 5.81 -0.34
C GLN A 131 10.61 5.35 1.00
N LYS A 132 11.46 5.12 2.02
CA LYS A 132 11.01 4.85 3.39
C LYS A 132 10.15 6.00 3.93
N GLY A 133 10.61 7.24 3.75
CA GLY A 133 9.90 8.44 4.17
C GLY A 133 8.53 8.61 3.49
N LEU A 134 8.44 8.40 2.18
CA LEU A 134 7.19 8.43 1.43
C LEU A 134 6.21 7.36 1.89
N LYS A 135 6.69 6.13 2.13
CA LYS A 135 5.87 5.03 2.66
C LYS A 135 5.30 5.35 4.03
N LEU A 136 6.14 5.87 4.93
CA LEU A 136 5.71 6.31 6.26
C LEU A 136 4.71 7.46 6.16
N HIS A 137 5.02 8.50 5.39
CA HIS A 137 4.15 9.65 5.19
C HIS A 137 2.78 9.26 4.62
N LEU A 138 2.72 8.26 3.74
CA LEU A 138 1.47 7.72 3.21
C LEU A 138 0.69 6.94 4.28
N ALA A 139 1.38 6.13 5.09
CA ALA A 139 0.74 5.26 6.09
C ALA A 139 0.17 6.03 7.29
N CYS A 140 0.90 7.00 7.84
CA CYS A 140 0.49 7.73 9.05
C CYS A 140 0.00 9.16 8.79
N GLY A 141 0.02 9.62 7.53
CA GLY A 141 -0.30 11.00 7.16
C GLY A 141 0.76 12.02 7.61
N PRO A 142 0.59 13.31 7.25
CA PRO A 142 1.61 14.33 7.48
C PRO A 142 1.86 14.63 8.98
N HIS A 143 0.81 14.59 9.80
CA HIS A 143 0.92 14.83 11.24
C HIS A 143 1.63 13.67 11.96
N GLY A 144 1.23 12.43 11.68
CA GLY A 144 1.90 11.25 12.23
C GLY A 144 3.36 11.16 11.78
N TYR A 145 3.63 11.52 10.51
CA TYR A 145 4.99 11.51 9.97
C TYR A 145 5.89 12.54 10.67
N LYS A 146 5.34 13.72 10.98
CA LYS A 146 6.06 14.73 11.76
C LYS A 146 6.40 14.22 13.16
N GLN A 147 5.45 13.59 13.86
CA GLN A 147 5.73 13.01 15.18
C GLN A 147 6.81 11.91 15.12
N ILE A 148 6.83 11.11 14.06
CA ILE A 148 7.87 10.09 13.84
C ILE A 148 9.24 10.72 13.67
N ILE A 149 9.34 11.82 12.90
CA ILE A 149 10.60 12.57 12.75
C ILE A 149 11.09 13.09 14.09
N ASP A 150 10.17 13.63 14.90
CA ASP A 150 10.50 14.26 16.18
C ASP A 150 10.91 13.22 17.25
N LEU A 151 10.37 12.00 17.22
CA LEU A 151 10.57 10.98 18.26
C LEU A 151 11.61 9.90 17.92
N ILE A 152 11.72 9.48 16.66
CA ILE A 152 12.43 8.24 16.31
C ILE A 152 13.76 8.52 15.63
N ALA A 153 13.76 9.30 14.55
CA ALA A 153 14.95 9.46 13.71
C ALA A 153 14.83 10.56 12.66
N PRO A 154 15.97 11.07 12.15
CA PRO A 154 15.96 12.06 11.11
C PRO A 154 15.51 11.41 9.80
N PHE A 155 14.30 11.77 9.39
CA PHE A 155 13.78 11.53 8.06
C PHE A 155 13.67 12.86 7.29
N PRO A 156 13.57 12.80 5.95
CA PRO A 156 13.34 13.98 5.12
C PRO A 156 12.06 14.68 5.54
N THR A 157 12.07 16.01 5.58
CA THR A 157 10.86 16.78 5.88
C THR A 157 9.77 16.53 4.83
N SER A 158 8.50 16.76 5.17
CA SER A 158 7.40 16.65 4.18
C SER A 158 7.61 17.56 2.96
N LYS A 159 8.29 18.71 3.12
CA LYS A 159 8.66 19.59 2.00
C LYS A 159 9.65 18.88 1.06
N THR A 160 10.72 18.32 1.61
CA THR A 160 11.73 17.55 0.86
C THR A 160 11.12 16.35 0.14
N LEU A 161 10.19 15.63 0.79
CA LEU A 161 9.48 14.52 0.14
C LEU A 161 8.66 15.01 -1.06
N ARG A 162 7.91 16.12 -0.91
CA ARG A 162 7.12 16.70 -2.01
C ARG A 162 7.99 17.18 -3.16
N GLU A 163 9.08 17.88 -2.87
CA GLU A 163 10.07 18.32 -3.88
C GLU A 163 10.62 17.13 -4.65
N LYS A 164 10.95 16.04 -3.95
CA LYS A 164 11.52 14.85 -4.57
C LYS A 164 10.55 14.15 -5.52
N ILE A 165 9.23 14.22 -5.29
CA ILE A 165 8.21 13.66 -6.20
C ILE A 165 7.60 14.69 -7.15
N GLN A 166 7.97 15.98 -7.05
CA GLN A 166 7.35 17.07 -7.82
C GLN A 166 7.48 16.91 -9.33
N HIS A 167 8.55 16.25 -9.79
CA HIS A 167 8.82 15.98 -11.20
C HIS A 167 7.87 14.94 -11.80
N ILE A 168 7.19 14.14 -10.96
CA ILE A 168 6.20 13.15 -11.40
C ILE A 168 4.87 13.88 -11.58
N LYS A 169 4.44 14.08 -12.82
CA LYS A 169 3.23 14.84 -13.17
C LYS A 169 2.20 13.93 -13.83
N PHE A 170 1.11 13.66 -13.12
CA PHE A 170 -0.06 13.01 -13.72
C PHE A 170 -0.98 14.08 -14.29
N LYS A 171 -1.07 14.13 -15.62
CA LYS A 171 -2.02 15.00 -16.33
C LYS A 171 -3.30 14.21 -16.63
N PRO A 172 -4.47 14.87 -16.73
CA PRO A 172 -5.68 14.22 -17.20
C PRO A 172 -5.48 13.65 -18.59
N GLY A 173 -6.08 12.50 -18.85
CA GLY A 173 -5.78 11.68 -20.02
C GLY A 173 -5.44 10.25 -19.64
N ILE A 174 -4.83 9.57 -20.60
CA ILE A 174 -4.16 8.29 -20.39
C ILE A 174 -2.84 8.55 -19.66
N LEU A 175 -2.59 7.75 -18.64
CA LEU A 175 -1.42 7.87 -17.78
C LEU A 175 -0.22 7.15 -18.42
N GLU A 176 0.48 7.85 -19.31
CA GLU A 176 1.63 7.30 -20.05
C GLU A 176 2.72 6.73 -19.16
N ASP A 177 3.05 7.40 -18.05
CA ASP A 177 4.08 6.92 -17.13
C ASP A 177 3.67 5.62 -16.42
N ILE A 178 2.36 5.40 -16.24
CA ILE A 178 1.85 4.12 -15.73
C ILE A 178 1.94 3.04 -16.80
N PHE A 179 1.64 3.33 -18.06
CA PHE A 179 1.79 2.34 -19.13
C PHE A 179 3.25 1.94 -19.34
N LYS A 180 4.20 2.89 -19.33
CA LYS A 180 5.65 2.59 -19.33
C LYS A 180 6.06 1.70 -18.16
N TYR A 181 5.50 1.94 -16.97
CA TYR A 181 5.75 1.09 -15.81
C TYR A 181 5.17 -0.33 -16.00
N LEU A 182 3.96 -0.43 -16.57
CA LEU A 182 3.34 -1.72 -16.88
C LEU A 182 4.13 -2.49 -17.95
N GLU A 183 4.69 -1.83 -18.96
CA GLU A 183 5.57 -2.43 -19.98
C GLU A 183 6.79 -3.14 -19.36
N LEU A 184 7.30 -2.64 -18.24
CA LEU A 184 8.42 -3.25 -17.52
C LEU A 184 8.00 -4.48 -16.69
N ILE A 185 6.77 -4.47 -16.16
CA ILE A 185 6.30 -5.49 -15.20
C ILE A 185 5.57 -6.64 -15.87
N VAL A 186 4.75 -6.34 -16.88
CA VAL A 186 3.88 -7.34 -17.52
C VAL A 186 4.66 -8.48 -18.19
N PRO A 187 5.88 -8.29 -18.73
CA PRO A 187 6.73 -9.40 -19.16
C PRO A 187 7.16 -10.34 -18.03
N LEU A 188 7.30 -9.82 -16.81
CA LEU A 188 7.80 -10.56 -15.64
C LEU A 188 6.72 -11.39 -14.93
N ILE A 189 5.43 -11.12 -15.18
CA ILE A 189 4.33 -11.82 -14.51
C ILE A 189 3.83 -13.04 -15.32
N PRO A 190 3.35 -14.11 -14.64
CA PRO A 190 2.81 -15.29 -15.31
C PRO A 190 1.60 -14.98 -16.20
N PRO A 191 1.35 -15.74 -17.29
CA PRO A 191 0.23 -15.48 -18.22
C PRO A 191 -1.14 -15.37 -17.54
N ARG A 192 -1.40 -16.20 -16.51
CA ARG A 192 -2.65 -16.16 -15.73
C ARG A 192 -2.90 -14.80 -15.07
N TRP A 193 -1.84 -14.09 -14.69
CA TRP A 193 -1.93 -12.79 -13.99
C TRP A 193 -2.09 -11.62 -14.95
N LYS A 194 -1.87 -11.84 -16.26
CA LYS A 194 -2.09 -10.86 -17.32
C LYS A 194 -3.56 -10.71 -17.71
N ILE A 195 -4.41 -11.66 -17.29
CA ILE A 195 -5.86 -11.61 -17.49
C ILE A 195 -6.45 -10.60 -16.51
N CYS A 196 -7.08 -9.56 -17.04
CA CYS A 196 -7.61 -8.44 -16.27
C CYS A 196 -8.98 -7.98 -16.77
N GLY A 197 -9.61 -7.13 -15.96
CA GLY A 197 -10.80 -6.39 -16.31
C GLY A 197 -10.55 -4.88 -16.26
N LEU A 198 -11.41 -4.14 -16.96
CA LEU A 198 -11.46 -2.69 -16.94
C LEU A 198 -12.73 -2.26 -16.19
N THR A 199 -12.58 -1.42 -15.17
CA THR A 199 -13.71 -0.76 -14.52
C THR A 199 -13.60 0.75 -14.68
N PHE A 200 -14.73 1.42 -14.82
CA PHE A 200 -14.77 2.88 -14.83
C PHE A 200 -16.03 3.42 -14.15
N ASP A 201 -15.87 4.55 -13.48
CA ASP A 201 -16.94 5.25 -12.79
C ASP A 201 -16.67 6.77 -12.73
N GLU A 202 -17.73 7.54 -12.49
CA GLU A 202 -17.68 8.99 -12.36
C GLU A 202 -17.82 9.42 -10.90
N MET A 203 -16.98 10.37 -10.47
CA MET A 203 -17.13 11.05 -9.18
C MET A 203 -17.48 12.53 -9.39
N ALA A 204 -18.40 13.06 -8.58
CA ALA A 204 -18.69 14.49 -8.57
C ALA A 204 -17.51 15.27 -7.97
N ILE A 205 -17.14 16.38 -8.61
CA ILE A 205 -16.11 17.30 -8.14
C ILE A 205 -16.68 18.71 -8.02
N LYS A 206 -16.07 19.53 -7.15
CA LYS A 206 -16.45 20.94 -7.04
C LYS A 206 -16.12 21.67 -8.35
N THR A 207 -17.12 22.28 -8.97
CA THR A 207 -16.97 23.11 -10.16
C THR A 207 -16.30 24.43 -9.78
N GLN A 208 -14.99 24.52 -9.98
CA GLN A 208 -14.21 25.73 -9.73
C GLN A 208 -12.98 25.76 -10.64
N VAL A 209 -12.49 26.96 -10.95
CA VAL A 209 -11.19 27.12 -11.60
C VAL A 209 -10.12 27.14 -10.51
N GLU A 210 -9.08 26.35 -10.67
CA GLU A 210 -7.90 26.37 -9.80
C GLU A 210 -6.65 26.61 -10.65
N LEU A 211 -5.70 27.40 -10.13
CA LEU A 211 -4.40 27.59 -10.75
C LEU A 211 -3.41 26.61 -10.09
N ASP A 212 -2.83 25.72 -10.89
CA ASP A 212 -1.69 24.93 -10.41
C ASP A 212 -0.42 25.79 -10.49
N ALA A 213 0.03 26.28 -9.34
CA ALA A 213 1.24 27.10 -9.24
C ALA A 213 2.50 26.41 -9.78
N SER A 214 2.52 25.07 -9.86
CA SER A 214 3.69 24.33 -10.34
C SER A 214 3.78 24.26 -11.87
N THR A 215 2.65 24.37 -12.57
CA THR A 215 2.59 24.36 -14.04
C THR A 215 2.21 25.72 -14.62
N GLY A 216 1.69 26.64 -13.79
CA GLY A 216 1.15 27.92 -14.24
C GLY A 216 -0.15 27.77 -15.03
N MET A 217 -0.78 26.58 -15.03
CA MET A 217 -1.95 26.28 -15.83
C MET A 217 -3.22 26.25 -14.96
N TYR A 218 -4.31 26.73 -15.55
CA TYR A 218 -5.63 26.53 -14.97
C TYR A 218 -6.07 25.07 -15.14
N ILE A 219 -6.42 24.42 -14.04
CA ILE A 219 -6.94 23.05 -13.99
C ILE A 219 -8.47 23.07 -13.84
N ARG A 220 -9.09 21.89 -13.97
CA ARG A 220 -10.55 21.63 -13.87
C ARG A 220 -11.42 22.08 -15.05
N ASN A 221 -10.80 22.34 -16.20
CA ASN A 221 -11.54 22.33 -17.46
C ASN A 221 -11.80 20.88 -17.90
N VAL A 222 -12.83 20.70 -18.73
CA VAL A 222 -13.13 19.41 -19.37
C VAL A 222 -11.96 18.95 -20.22
N THR A 223 -11.58 17.69 -20.05
CA THR A 223 -10.39 17.10 -20.72
C THR A 223 -10.77 16.03 -21.75
N LEU A 224 -12.06 15.72 -21.90
CA LEU A 224 -12.50 14.85 -22.99
C LEU A 224 -12.46 15.61 -24.34
N PRO A 225 -12.11 14.93 -25.44
CA PRO A 225 -12.05 15.54 -26.77
C PRO A 225 -13.36 16.26 -27.14
N GLY A 226 -13.24 17.48 -27.67
CA GLY A 226 -14.35 18.23 -28.27
C GLY A 226 -15.03 19.30 -27.39
N ASN A 227 -14.65 19.46 -26.12
CA ASN A 227 -15.24 20.47 -25.21
C ASN A 227 -14.20 21.19 -24.33
N ALA A 228 -13.02 21.50 -24.87
CA ALA A 228 -12.05 22.35 -24.15
C ALA A 228 -12.70 23.72 -23.87
N ASN A 229 -12.55 24.23 -22.64
CA ASN A 229 -13.06 25.53 -22.12
C ASN A 229 -14.37 25.52 -21.33
N LYS A 230 -14.95 24.36 -21.00
CA LYS A 230 -16.03 24.29 -19.99
C LYS A 230 -15.49 23.81 -18.65
N LEU A 231 -16.06 24.32 -17.56
CA LEU A 231 -15.74 23.85 -16.21
C LEU A 231 -16.30 22.45 -15.98
N ALA A 232 -15.44 21.56 -15.51
CA ALA A 232 -15.84 20.21 -15.19
C ALA A 232 -16.55 20.15 -13.83
N CYS A 233 -17.55 19.29 -13.73
CA CYS A 233 -18.28 18.99 -12.49
C CYS A 233 -18.16 17.52 -12.08
N LYS A 234 -17.53 16.70 -12.92
CA LYS A 234 -17.24 15.29 -12.64
C LYS A 234 -15.82 14.92 -13.04
N ALA A 235 -15.32 13.84 -12.45
CA ALA A 235 -14.09 13.16 -12.85
C ALA A 235 -14.41 11.70 -13.16
N LEU A 236 -14.18 11.29 -14.41
CA LEU A 236 -14.30 9.93 -14.90
C LEU A 236 -12.96 9.23 -14.74
N VAL A 237 -12.93 8.10 -14.05
CA VAL A 237 -11.70 7.37 -13.73
C VAL A 237 -11.76 5.96 -14.27
N PHE A 238 -10.65 5.49 -14.86
CA PHE A 238 -10.50 4.15 -15.42
C PHE A 238 -9.46 3.37 -14.63
N GLN A 239 -9.83 2.17 -14.20
CA GLN A 239 -9.00 1.28 -13.40
C GLN A 239 -8.96 -0.10 -14.03
N LEU A 240 -7.75 -0.66 -14.14
CA LEU A 240 -7.54 -2.07 -14.41
C LEU A 240 -7.50 -2.85 -13.11
N PHE A 241 -8.04 -4.07 -13.15
CA PHE A 241 -7.96 -5.02 -12.05
C PHE A 241 -7.65 -6.43 -12.55
N GLY A 242 -6.79 -7.15 -11.83
CA GLY A 242 -6.44 -8.52 -12.18
C GLY A 242 -7.52 -9.53 -11.81
N LEU A 243 -7.78 -10.50 -12.69
CA LEU A 243 -8.72 -11.60 -12.44
C LEU A 243 -8.00 -12.85 -11.89
N GLY A 244 -6.82 -13.16 -12.42
CA GLY A 244 -6.02 -14.32 -11.97
C GLY A 244 -5.23 -14.06 -10.69
N PHE A 245 -4.91 -12.80 -10.41
CA PHE A 245 -4.24 -12.33 -9.20
C PHE A 245 -4.80 -10.95 -8.83
N HIS A 246 -5.01 -10.68 -7.55
CA HIS A 246 -5.62 -9.44 -7.11
C HIS A 246 -4.61 -8.27 -7.14
N TRP A 247 -4.64 -7.50 -8.22
CA TRP A 247 -3.94 -6.23 -8.37
C TRP A 247 -4.88 -5.18 -8.95
N LYS A 248 -4.58 -3.90 -8.72
CA LYS A 248 -5.39 -2.76 -9.19
C LYS A 248 -4.48 -1.62 -9.62
N GLN A 249 -4.77 -1.01 -10.77
CA GLN A 249 -4.00 0.13 -11.27
C GLN A 249 -4.91 1.13 -12.00
N PHE A 250 -4.83 2.40 -11.64
CA PHE A 250 -5.47 3.47 -12.41
C PHE A 250 -4.66 3.74 -13.67
N VAL A 251 -5.33 3.84 -14.81
CA VAL A 251 -4.69 3.97 -16.14
C VAL A 251 -5.10 5.20 -16.90
N ALA A 252 -6.25 5.79 -16.58
CA ALA A 252 -6.68 7.04 -17.15
C ALA A 252 -7.65 7.77 -16.22
N TYR A 253 -7.68 9.09 -16.32
CA TYR A 253 -8.74 9.90 -15.72
C TYR A 253 -9.02 11.13 -16.56
N HIS A 254 -10.28 11.53 -16.65
CA HIS A 254 -10.70 12.72 -17.38
C HIS A 254 -11.69 13.53 -16.57
N PHE A 255 -11.63 14.84 -16.70
CA PHE A 255 -12.63 15.76 -16.19
C PHE A 255 -13.77 15.90 -17.20
N THR A 256 -15.00 15.72 -16.72
CA THR A 256 -16.22 15.62 -17.53
C THR A 256 -17.32 16.57 -17.05
N LEU A 257 -18.31 16.77 -17.91
CA LEU A 257 -19.52 17.55 -17.63
C LEU A 257 -20.59 16.67 -17.00
N SER A 258 -21.71 17.28 -16.64
CA SER A 258 -22.86 16.56 -16.07
C SER A 258 -23.52 15.64 -17.10
N PHE A 259 -23.51 16.02 -18.38
CA PHE A 259 -24.06 15.24 -19.47
C PHE A 259 -23.04 14.24 -20.05
N SER A 260 -23.54 13.10 -20.54
CA SER A 260 -22.70 12.02 -21.02
C SER A 260 -22.10 12.31 -22.40
N MET A 261 -20.76 12.28 -22.49
CA MET A 261 -19.99 12.44 -23.73
C MET A 261 -19.66 11.07 -24.35
N ASN A 262 -20.71 10.34 -24.76
CA ASN A 262 -20.60 8.91 -25.09
C ASN A 262 -19.51 8.56 -26.14
N ASP A 263 -19.36 9.35 -27.21
CA ASP A 263 -18.34 9.08 -28.25
C ASP A 263 -16.92 9.26 -27.74
N ALA A 264 -16.70 10.31 -26.93
CA ALA A 264 -15.40 10.60 -26.35
C ALA A 264 -14.99 9.50 -25.37
N VAL A 265 -15.92 9.04 -24.53
CA VAL A 265 -15.67 7.94 -23.59
C VAL A 265 -15.38 6.63 -24.33
N LYS A 266 -16.13 6.31 -25.39
CA LYS A 266 -15.85 5.15 -26.26
C LYS A 266 -14.42 5.20 -26.82
N LYS A 267 -13.97 6.37 -27.30
CA LYS A 267 -12.60 6.53 -27.83
C LYS A 267 -11.56 6.25 -26.75
N VAL A 268 -11.75 6.78 -25.53
CA VAL A 268 -10.84 6.53 -24.40
C VAL A 268 -10.81 5.05 -24.03
N ILE A 269 -11.95 4.38 -23.93
CA ILE A 269 -12.01 2.93 -23.65
C ILE A 269 -11.26 2.14 -24.73
N THR A 270 -11.50 2.46 -26.01
CA THR A 270 -10.84 1.78 -27.13
C THR A 270 -9.32 1.96 -27.08
N GLU A 271 -8.86 3.17 -26.79
CA GLU A 271 -7.43 3.46 -26.64
C GLU A 271 -6.82 2.71 -25.45
N ILE A 272 -7.50 2.64 -24.30
CA ILE A 272 -7.05 1.85 -23.16
C ILE A 272 -6.92 0.37 -23.54
N LEU A 273 -7.89 -0.20 -24.25
CA LEU A 273 -7.85 -1.60 -24.69
C LEU A 273 -6.66 -1.86 -25.63
N GLN A 274 -6.40 -0.94 -26.56
CA GLN A 274 -5.24 -1.01 -27.47
C GLN A 274 -3.91 -0.95 -26.71
N ARG A 275 -3.77 -0.02 -25.76
CA ARG A 275 -2.56 0.09 -24.93
C ARG A 275 -2.36 -1.16 -24.07
N CYS A 276 -3.43 -1.70 -23.46
CA CYS A 276 -3.36 -2.93 -22.69
C CYS A 276 -2.89 -4.10 -23.54
N HIS A 277 -3.43 -4.25 -24.76
CA HIS A 277 -3.02 -5.29 -25.69
C HIS A 277 -1.54 -5.16 -26.07
N HIS A 278 -1.05 -3.94 -26.35
CA HIS A 278 0.37 -3.70 -26.66
C HIS A 278 1.31 -4.11 -25.52
N VAL A 279 0.92 -3.82 -24.28
CA VAL A 279 1.69 -4.20 -23.07
C VAL A 279 1.67 -5.72 -22.84
N GLY A 280 0.73 -6.46 -23.43
CA GLY A 280 0.53 -7.89 -23.22
C GLY A 280 -0.47 -8.22 -22.10
N LEU A 281 -1.32 -7.26 -21.70
CA LEU A 281 -2.46 -7.48 -20.82
C LEU A 281 -3.69 -7.91 -21.63
N LYS A 282 -4.44 -8.87 -21.10
CA LYS A 282 -5.64 -9.42 -21.74
C LYS A 282 -6.88 -8.96 -20.99
N VAL A 283 -7.52 -7.89 -21.48
CA VAL A 283 -8.76 -7.34 -20.91
C VAL A 283 -9.94 -8.16 -21.42
N VAL A 284 -10.56 -8.94 -20.54
CA VAL A 284 -11.68 -9.83 -20.91
C VAL A 284 -13.04 -9.34 -20.44
N VAL A 285 -13.06 -8.39 -19.50
CA VAL A 285 -14.31 -7.88 -18.92
C VAL A 285 -14.28 -6.38 -18.73
N ILE A 286 -15.42 -5.74 -18.99
CA ILE A 286 -15.69 -4.34 -18.67
C ILE A 286 -16.77 -4.31 -17.58
N VAL A 287 -16.49 -3.57 -16.50
CA VAL A 287 -17.43 -3.32 -15.41
C VAL A 287 -17.75 -1.82 -15.33
N CYS A 288 -19.02 -1.47 -15.27
CA CYS A 288 -19.44 -0.08 -15.12
C CYS A 288 -20.81 0.02 -14.43
N ASP A 289 -21.14 1.22 -13.95
CA ASP A 289 -22.49 1.51 -13.43
C ASP A 289 -23.56 1.42 -14.53
N MET A 290 -24.79 1.12 -14.12
CA MET A 290 -25.95 0.85 -14.98
C MET A 290 -26.45 2.10 -15.76
N GLY A 291 -25.95 3.29 -15.42
CA GLY A 291 -26.25 4.56 -16.11
C GLY A 291 -25.53 4.74 -17.46
N ASN A 292 -24.48 3.97 -17.74
CA ASN A 292 -23.60 4.17 -18.90
C ASN A 292 -24.10 3.57 -20.23
N ARG A 293 -25.42 3.38 -20.36
CA ARG A 293 -26.04 2.67 -21.51
C ARG A 293 -25.67 3.27 -22.87
N GLY A 294 -25.55 4.59 -22.95
CA GLY A 294 -25.19 5.29 -24.20
C GLY A 294 -23.78 4.96 -24.68
N VAL A 295 -22.80 4.87 -23.78
CA VAL A 295 -21.42 4.46 -24.11
C VAL A 295 -21.42 3.01 -24.58
N LEU A 296 -22.10 2.14 -23.83
CA LEU A 296 -22.17 0.71 -24.10
C LEU A 296 -22.83 0.39 -25.45
N GLN A 297 -23.92 1.08 -25.78
CA GLN A 297 -24.57 0.97 -27.09
C GLN A 297 -23.63 1.32 -28.24
N LYS A 298 -22.84 2.39 -28.08
CA LYS A 298 -21.86 2.80 -29.10
C LYS A 298 -20.70 1.82 -29.22
N MET A 299 -20.37 1.09 -28.16
CA MET A 299 -19.38 0.00 -28.19
C MET A 299 -19.91 -1.26 -28.89
N GLY A 300 -21.23 -1.38 -29.08
CA GLY A 300 -21.88 -2.53 -29.70
C GLY A 300 -22.63 -3.43 -28.71
N PHE A 301 -22.62 -3.10 -27.42
CA PHE A 301 -23.41 -3.82 -26.42
C PHE A 301 -24.86 -3.39 -26.47
N LYS A 302 -25.79 -4.34 -26.37
CA LYS A 302 -27.22 -4.06 -26.31
C LYS A 302 -27.75 -4.50 -24.96
N THR A 303 -28.40 -3.58 -24.25
CA THR A 303 -28.90 -3.79 -22.88
C THR A 303 -30.44 -3.86 -22.83
N THR A 304 -31.08 -3.97 -23.99
CA THR A 304 -32.53 -4.10 -24.13
C THR A 304 -32.99 -5.53 -23.86
N LYS A 305 -34.12 -5.69 -23.16
CA LYS A 305 -34.66 -7.02 -22.77
C LYS A 305 -34.88 -7.97 -23.96
N ALA A 306 -35.27 -7.44 -25.11
CA ALA A 306 -35.56 -8.25 -26.31
C ALA A 306 -34.31 -8.62 -27.13
N ASP A 307 -33.19 -7.91 -26.94
CA ASP A 307 -31.98 -8.04 -27.74
C ASP A 307 -30.79 -7.69 -26.85
N MET A 308 -30.37 -8.67 -26.04
CA MET A 308 -29.30 -8.52 -25.05
C MET A 308 -27.99 -9.03 -25.63
N VAL A 309 -27.03 -8.12 -25.81
CA VAL A 309 -25.67 -8.42 -26.27
C VAL A 309 -24.71 -7.93 -25.19
N TYR A 310 -24.21 -8.88 -24.40
CA TYR A 310 -23.29 -8.66 -23.27
C TYR A 310 -21.88 -9.19 -23.53
N ALA A 311 -21.65 -9.79 -24.70
CA ALA A 311 -20.37 -10.32 -25.12
C ALA A 311 -20.12 -9.93 -26.58
N MET A 312 -18.88 -9.58 -26.90
CA MET A 312 -18.45 -9.28 -28.26
C MET A 312 -17.01 -9.75 -28.47
N THR A 313 -16.58 -9.89 -29.72
CA THR A 313 -15.17 -10.12 -30.05
C THR A 313 -14.33 -8.92 -29.62
N HIS A 314 -13.19 -9.18 -28.99
CA HIS A 314 -12.30 -8.13 -28.48
C HIS A 314 -11.73 -7.32 -29.66
N PRO A 315 -11.74 -5.97 -29.58
CA PRO A 315 -11.39 -5.11 -30.73
C PRO A 315 -9.94 -5.23 -31.19
N CYS A 316 -9.04 -5.76 -30.36
CA CYS A 316 -7.63 -5.97 -30.69
C CYS A 316 -7.24 -7.44 -30.80
N ASP A 317 -8.12 -8.38 -30.47
CA ASP A 317 -7.78 -9.81 -30.40
C ASP A 317 -9.00 -10.68 -30.79
N PRO A 318 -9.01 -11.25 -32.01
CA PRO A 318 -10.14 -12.04 -32.49
C PRO A 318 -10.46 -13.28 -31.64
N ASP A 319 -9.45 -13.83 -30.95
CA ASP A 319 -9.58 -15.07 -30.16
C ASP A 319 -10.12 -14.82 -28.75
N VAL A 320 -10.43 -13.56 -28.42
CA VAL A 320 -10.83 -13.13 -27.09
C VAL A 320 -12.23 -12.56 -27.11
N THR A 321 -13.07 -13.07 -26.22
CA THR A 321 -14.38 -12.49 -25.96
C THR A 321 -14.28 -11.42 -24.88
N LEU A 322 -14.73 -10.21 -25.20
CA LEU A 322 -14.90 -9.12 -24.26
C LEU A 322 -16.32 -9.14 -23.71
N GLN A 323 -16.45 -9.31 -22.39
CA GLN A 323 -17.72 -9.38 -21.69
C GLN A 323 -18.04 -8.05 -20.97
N LEU A 324 -19.32 -7.72 -20.92
CA LEU A 324 -19.84 -6.60 -20.14
C LEU A 324 -20.56 -7.14 -18.90
N ILE A 325 -20.12 -6.69 -17.73
CA ILE A 325 -20.77 -7.01 -16.45
C ILE A 325 -21.21 -5.69 -15.81
N PRO A 326 -22.51 -5.50 -15.52
CA PRO A 326 -22.94 -4.34 -14.74
C PRO A 326 -22.39 -4.45 -13.32
N ASP A 327 -22.11 -3.32 -12.67
CA ASP A 327 -21.68 -3.34 -11.27
C ASP A 327 -22.65 -4.18 -10.40
N PRO A 328 -22.22 -5.34 -9.87
CA PRO A 328 -23.07 -6.24 -9.11
C PRO A 328 -23.69 -5.56 -7.87
N VAL A 329 -22.96 -4.60 -7.31
CA VAL A 329 -23.38 -3.85 -6.13
C VAL A 329 -24.55 -2.93 -6.46
N HIS A 330 -24.51 -2.29 -7.61
CA HIS A 330 -25.59 -1.44 -8.10
C HIS A 330 -26.82 -2.27 -8.49
N VAL A 331 -26.61 -3.40 -9.18
CA VAL A 331 -27.67 -4.36 -9.51
C VAL A 331 -28.38 -4.85 -8.24
N PHE A 332 -27.64 -5.22 -7.21
CA PHE A 332 -28.20 -5.70 -5.94
C PHE A 332 -29.03 -4.63 -5.22
N LYS A 333 -28.55 -3.37 -5.18
CA LYS A 333 -29.31 -2.24 -4.62
C LYS A 333 -30.61 -2.01 -5.41
N SER A 334 -30.55 -2.00 -6.73
CA SER A 334 -31.71 -1.82 -7.60
C SER A 334 -32.72 -2.96 -7.46
N LEU A 335 -32.26 -4.21 -7.32
CA LEU A 335 -33.12 -5.37 -7.09
C LEU A 335 -33.90 -5.23 -5.78
N LYS A 336 -33.20 -4.84 -4.69
CA LYS A 336 -33.86 -4.56 -3.40
C LYS A 336 -34.88 -3.43 -3.53
N ALA A 337 -34.51 -2.32 -4.17
CA ALA A 337 -35.41 -1.17 -4.35
C ALA A 337 -36.67 -1.57 -5.12
N MET A 338 -36.50 -2.25 -6.27
CA MET A 338 -37.61 -2.78 -7.07
C MET A 338 -38.51 -3.73 -6.27
N ALA A 339 -37.93 -4.65 -5.51
CA ALA A 339 -38.69 -5.61 -4.70
C ALA A 339 -39.54 -4.89 -3.62
N MET A 340 -38.97 -3.88 -2.96
CA MET A 340 -39.67 -3.10 -1.94
C MET A 340 -40.69 -2.10 -2.51
N GLU A 341 -40.50 -1.60 -3.73
CA GLU A 341 -41.45 -0.66 -4.36
C GLU A 341 -42.64 -1.40 -4.96
N ASN A 342 -42.39 -2.46 -5.74
CA ASN A 342 -43.45 -3.21 -6.40
C ASN A 342 -44.20 -4.15 -5.45
N GLN A 343 -43.58 -4.51 -4.32
CA GLN A 343 -44.08 -5.42 -3.27
C GLN A 343 -44.29 -6.87 -3.69
N PHE A 344 -44.68 -7.13 -4.94
CA PHE A 344 -44.98 -8.45 -5.48
C PHE A 344 -44.04 -8.80 -6.63
N ILE A 345 -43.46 -10.00 -6.59
CA ILE A 345 -42.71 -10.61 -7.69
C ILE A 345 -43.34 -11.95 -8.00
N TYR A 346 -43.77 -12.14 -9.25
CA TYR A 346 -44.35 -13.39 -9.72
C TYR A 346 -43.24 -14.31 -10.24
N LEU A 347 -43.16 -15.50 -9.66
CA LEU A 347 -42.26 -16.57 -10.08
C LEU A 347 -42.94 -17.41 -11.16
N PRO A 348 -42.20 -17.88 -12.17
CA PRO A 348 -42.71 -18.84 -13.12
C PRO A 348 -42.94 -20.21 -12.45
N GLN A 349 -43.87 -20.98 -13.02
CA GLN A 349 -44.44 -22.18 -12.39
C GLN A 349 -43.41 -23.32 -12.22
N ASP A 350 -42.45 -23.40 -13.14
CA ASP A 350 -41.31 -24.33 -13.10
C ASP A 350 -40.46 -24.17 -11.83
N ILE A 351 -40.20 -22.92 -11.41
CA ILE A 351 -39.47 -22.61 -10.18
C ILE A 351 -40.27 -23.02 -8.94
N VAL A 352 -41.58 -22.81 -8.96
CA VAL A 352 -42.47 -23.16 -7.84
C VAL A 352 -42.46 -24.66 -7.60
N GLU A 353 -42.57 -25.45 -8.67
CA GLU A 353 -42.55 -26.91 -8.61
C GLU A 353 -41.17 -27.44 -8.22
N LEU A 354 -40.10 -26.91 -8.83
CA LEU A 354 -38.72 -27.33 -8.55
C LEU A 354 -38.33 -27.19 -7.08
N TYR A 355 -38.77 -26.10 -6.44
CA TYR A 355 -38.43 -25.81 -5.04
C TYR A 355 -39.57 -26.10 -4.06
N ASN A 356 -40.67 -26.73 -4.51
CA ASN A 356 -41.87 -27.01 -3.71
C ASN A 356 -42.37 -25.78 -2.93
N LEU A 357 -42.45 -24.64 -3.61
CA LEU A 357 -42.87 -23.37 -2.99
C LEU A 357 -44.39 -23.36 -2.76
N PRO A 358 -44.88 -22.81 -1.64
CA PRO A 358 -46.32 -22.82 -1.32
C PRO A 358 -47.16 -21.89 -2.22
N CYS A 359 -46.53 -20.95 -2.92
CA CYS A 359 -47.18 -20.10 -3.91
C CYS A 359 -46.15 -19.54 -4.91
N ASN A 360 -46.64 -19.01 -6.02
CA ASN A 360 -45.83 -18.37 -7.07
C ASN A 360 -45.56 -16.87 -6.82
N VAL A 361 -45.91 -16.34 -5.65
CA VAL A 361 -45.78 -14.89 -5.36
C VAL A 361 -44.80 -14.66 -4.23
N VAL A 362 -43.73 -13.94 -4.52
CA VAL A 362 -42.87 -13.32 -3.51
C VAL A 362 -43.50 -12.00 -3.11
N ASN A 363 -43.85 -11.88 -1.82
CA ASN A 363 -44.46 -10.68 -1.28
C ASN A 363 -43.53 -10.04 -0.23
N MET A 364 -43.02 -8.83 -0.53
CA MET A 364 -42.10 -8.09 0.35
C MET A 364 -42.81 -7.41 1.53
N SER A 365 -44.14 -7.32 1.53
CA SER A 365 -44.90 -6.87 2.71
C SER A 365 -44.73 -7.84 3.89
N HIS A 366 -44.38 -9.11 3.63
CA HIS A 366 -43.99 -10.06 4.69
C HIS A 366 -42.75 -9.57 5.46
N VAL A 367 -41.82 -8.86 4.82
CA VAL A 367 -40.63 -8.30 5.47
C VAL A 367 -40.98 -7.05 6.26
N GLU A 368 -41.89 -6.21 5.76
CA GLU A 368 -42.43 -5.06 6.52
C GLU A 368 -43.22 -5.51 7.76
N TRP A 369 -44.02 -6.58 7.60
CA TRP A 369 -44.71 -7.24 8.70
C TRP A 369 -43.73 -7.80 9.73
N LEU A 370 -42.66 -8.49 9.29
CA LEU A 370 -41.65 -9.03 10.18
C LEU A 370 -41.00 -7.94 11.05
N GLU A 371 -40.65 -6.80 10.46
CA GLU A 371 -40.10 -5.66 11.21
C GLU A 371 -41.08 -5.16 12.26
N SER A 372 -42.35 -5.03 11.90
CA SER A 372 -43.40 -4.58 12.81
C SER A 372 -43.66 -5.60 13.94
N TYR A 373 -43.64 -6.89 13.60
CA TYR A 373 -43.82 -8.00 14.53
C TYR A 373 -42.67 -8.07 15.54
N GLN A 374 -41.41 -8.04 15.09
CA GLN A 374 -40.27 -8.08 16.00
C GLN A 374 -40.18 -6.82 16.87
N SER A 375 -40.52 -5.64 16.34
CA SER A 375 -40.52 -4.40 17.12
C SER A 375 -41.61 -4.37 18.19
N LYS A 376 -42.69 -5.15 18.04
CA LYS A 376 -43.76 -5.29 19.02
C LYS A 376 -43.49 -6.36 20.08
N TYR A 377 -42.99 -7.53 19.66
CA TYR A 377 -42.90 -8.72 20.53
C TYR A 377 -41.46 -9.04 20.99
N TYR A 378 -40.43 -8.47 20.36
CA TYR A 378 -39.02 -8.79 20.61
C TYR A 378 -38.18 -7.50 20.74
N THR A 379 -38.41 -6.77 21.83
CA THR A 379 -37.78 -5.46 22.08
C THR A 379 -36.31 -5.55 22.49
N GLU A 380 -35.92 -6.58 23.24
CA GLU A 380 -34.54 -6.77 23.72
C GLU A 380 -33.68 -7.62 22.76
N ILE A 381 -34.19 -8.76 22.31
CA ILE A 381 -33.49 -9.69 21.41
C ILE A 381 -34.30 -9.89 20.13
N LYS A 382 -33.98 -9.11 19.10
CA LYS A 382 -34.65 -9.20 17.79
C LYS A 382 -34.20 -10.45 17.03
N LEU A 383 -35.16 -11.12 16.41
CA LEU A 383 -34.93 -12.29 15.55
C LEU A 383 -34.15 -11.92 14.28
N ALA A 384 -34.46 -10.77 13.66
CA ALA A 384 -33.70 -10.19 12.56
C ALA A 384 -33.13 -8.81 12.99
N PRO A 385 -32.00 -8.76 13.72
CA PRO A 385 -31.51 -7.54 14.36
C PRO A 385 -31.04 -6.47 13.36
N LYS A 386 -30.67 -6.88 12.15
CA LYS A 386 -30.25 -5.97 11.07
C LYS A 386 -31.45 -5.30 10.37
N LEU A 387 -32.66 -5.80 10.58
CA LEU A 387 -33.89 -5.27 9.98
C LEU A 387 -34.49 -4.16 10.86
N ASN A 388 -34.74 -3.01 10.27
CA ASN A 388 -35.39 -1.87 10.93
C ASN A 388 -36.14 -1.01 9.89
N LYS A 389 -37.04 -0.13 10.34
CA LYS A 389 -37.83 0.73 9.45
C LYS A 389 -36.97 1.58 8.50
N ALA A 390 -35.82 2.05 8.98
CA ALA A 390 -34.93 2.90 8.21
C ALA A 390 -34.25 2.17 7.02
N VAL A 391 -34.03 0.85 7.11
CA VAL A 391 -33.46 0.07 6.00
C VAL A 391 -34.51 -0.42 4.99
N LEU A 392 -35.77 -0.56 5.42
CA LEU A 392 -36.88 -0.96 4.54
C LEU A 392 -37.17 0.13 3.51
N ARG A 393 -37.41 1.36 3.98
CA ARG A 393 -37.66 2.55 3.16
C ARG A 393 -36.60 3.61 3.45
N PRO A 394 -35.41 3.51 2.83
CA PRO A 394 -34.32 4.44 3.09
C PRO A 394 -34.61 5.82 2.52
N ASN A 395 -34.27 6.88 3.27
CA ASN A 395 -34.22 8.25 2.75
C ASN A 395 -33.18 8.37 1.60
N HIS A 396 -33.24 9.44 0.80
CA HIS A 396 -32.35 9.66 -0.36
C HIS A 396 -30.86 9.39 -0.06
N PHE A 397 -30.35 9.82 1.10
CA PHE A 397 -28.95 9.58 1.52
C PHE A 397 -28.64 8.13 1.92
N ASN A 398 -29.64 7.39 2.39
CA ASN A 398 -29.51 5.99 2.82
C ASN A 398 -29.67 5.00 1.66
N GLY A 399 -30.27 5.40 0.53
CA GLY A 399 -30.42 4.55 -0.65
C GLY A 399 -29.08 4.12 -1.27
N MET A 400 -28.02 4.91 -1.09
CA MET A 400 -26.69 4.61 -1.62
C MET A 400 -25.94 3.53 -0.81
N LYS A 401 -26.31 3.29 0.45
CA LYS A 401 -25.63 2.33 1.33
C LYS A 401 -26.05 0.90 1.00
N VAL A 402 -25.11 0.14 0.45
CA VAL A 402 -25.26 -1.31 0.19
C VAL A 402 -25.67 -2.08 1.44
N THR A 403 -25.14 -1.67 2.59
CA THR A 403 -25.46 -2.29 3.89
C THR A 403 -26.96 -2.37 4.12
N ASN A 404 -27.72 -1.35 3.74
CA ASN A 404 -29.18 -1.32 3.89
C ASN A 404 -29.85 -2.42 3.05
N SER A 405 -29.37 -2.63 1.83
CA SER A 405 -29.86 -3.70 0.96
C SER A 405 -29.49 -5.08 1.53
N THR A 406 -28.28 -5.25 2.05
CA THR A 406 -27.84 -6.50 2.69
C THR A 406 -28.51 -6.79 4.04
N SER A 407 -29.07 -5.76 4.69
CA SER A 407 -29.86 -5.91 5.92
C SER A 407 -31.25 -6.46 5.63
N VAL A 408 -31.86 -6.03 4.52
CA VAL A 408 -33.18 -6.52 4.08
C VAL A 408 -33.05 -7.90 3.45
N ILE A 409 -32.20 -8.03 2.43
CA ILE A 409 -31.91 -9.30 1.76
C ILE A 409 -30.79 -9.99 2.55
N ASN A 410 -31.19 -10.65 3.64
CA ASN A 410 -30.28 -11.33 4.55
C ASN A 410 -30.77 -12.74 4.86
N TYR A 411 -29.82 -13.65 5.09
CA TYR A 411 -30.11 -14.99 5.59
C TYR A 411 -30.92 -14.96 6.89
N SER A 412 -30.59 -14.07 7.84
CA SER A 412 -31.34 -13.98 9.10
C SER A 412 -32.81 -13.61 8.89
N THR A 413 -33.10 -12.72 7.94
CA THR A 413 -34.46 -12.33 7.57
C THR A 413 -35.23 -13.52 6.99
N ALA A 414 -34.63 -14.26 6.05
CA ALA A 414 -35.23 -15.46 5.48
C ALA A 414 -35.48 -16.56 6.52
N ALA A 415 -34.48 -16.83 7.37
CA ALA A 415 -34.58 -17.82 8.43
C ALA A 415 -35.69 -17.46 9.44
N THR A 416 -35.80 -16.18 9.78
CA THR A 416 -36.83 -15.70 10.72
C THR A 416 -38.23 -15.84 10.13
N LEU A 417 -38.43 -15.49 8.86
CA LEU A 417 -39.71 -15.72 8.18
C LEU A 417 -40.10 -17.20 8.21
N THR A 418 -39.16 -18.09 7.91
CA THR A 418 -39.42 -19.54 7.92
C THR A 418 -39.76 -20.04 9.33
N PHE A 419 -38.98 -19.62 10.34
CA PHE A 419 -39.21 -19.97 11.74
C PHE A 419 -40.59 -19.52 12.24
N LEU A 420 -41.03 -18.30 11.91
CA LEU A 420 -42.34 -17.80 12.33
C LEU A 420 -43.50 -18.57 11.70
N VAL A 421 -43.34 -19.05 10.46
CA VAL A 421 -44.33 -19.94 9.83
C VAL A 421 -44.39 -21.28 10.54
N GLU A 422 -43.24 -21.87 10.86
CA GLU A 422 -43.17 -23.16 11.57
C GLU A 422 -43.72 -23.08 13.00
N LYS A 423 -43.51 -21.95 13.67
CA LYS A 423 -44.07 -21.65 14.99
C LYS A 423 -45.59 -21.43 14.95
N GLY A 424 -46.18 -21.16 13.78
CA GLY A 424 -47.61 -20.89 13.59
C GLY A 424 -47.99 -19.40 13.66
N ASP A 425 -47.03 -18.50 13.85
CA ASP A 425 -47.25 -17.05 13.91
C ASP A 425 -47.30 -16.39 12.51
N GLY A 426 -46.80 -17.09 11.47
CA GLY A 426 -46.65 -16.59 10.10
C GLY A 426 -47.49 -17.31 9.06
N LEU A 427 -47.73 -16.67 7.91
CA LEU A 427 -48.48 -17.26 6.79
C LEU A 427 -47.61 -18.23 5.98
N PRO A 428 -48.13 -19.37 5.49
CA PRO A 428 -47.37 -20.32 4.68
C PRO A 428 -46.66 -19.68 3.47
N GLN A 429 -47.29 -18.69 2.85
CA GLN A 429 -46.76 -17.91 1.71
C GLN A 429 -45.44 -17.17 2.04
N MET A 430 -45.14 -16.90 3.31
CA MET A 430 -43.88 -16.29 3.72
C MET A 430 -42.67 -17.17 3.41
N LYS A 431 -42.85 -18.49 3.30
CA LYS A 431 -41.76 -19.41 2.88
C LYS A 431 -41.30 -19.12 1.45
N THR A 432 -42.19 -18.70 0.54
CA THR A 432 -41.81 -18.26 -0.81
C THR A 432 -40.96 -16.98 -0.76
N THR A 433 -41.33 -15.99 0.06
CA THR A 433 -40.52 -14.78 0.26
C THR A 433 -39.17 -15.10 0.90
N ALA A 434 -39.13 -15.99 1.89
CA ALA A 434 -37.91 -16.43 2.54
C ALA A 434 -36.95 -17.13 1.55
N TRP A 435 -37.48 -18.01 0.70
CA TRP A 435 -36.72 -18.65 -0.36
C TRP A 435 -36.10 -17.62 -1.30
N PHE A 436 -36.87 -16.64 -1.78
CA PHE A 436 -36.36 -15.59 -2.67
C PHE A 436 -35.22 -14.79 -2.03
N ILE A 437 -35.37 -14.38 -0.76
CA ILE A 437 -34.33 -13.65 -0.04
C ILE A 437 -33.04 -14.49 0.06
N ARG A 438 -33.18 -15.80 0.28
CA ARG A 438 -32.05 -16.74 0.35
C ARG A 438 -31.42 -17.00 -1.02
N PHE A 439 -32.22 -17.05 -2.09
CA PHE A 439 -31.75 -17.26 -3.45
C PHE A 439 -30.93 -16.07 -3.98
N VAL A 440 -31.36 -14.85 -3.66
CA VAL A 440 -30.68 -13.62 -4.09
C VAL A 440 -29.40 -13.35 -3.31
N LYS A 441 -29.27 -13.91 -2.10
CA LYS A 441 -28.15 -13.65 -1.18
C LYS A 441 -26.99 -14.59 -1.39
#